data_AF-A0A5C3P620-F1
#
_entry.id   AF-A0A5C3P620-F1
#
_cell.length_a   1.000
_cell.length_b   1.000
_cell.length_c   1.000
_cell.angle_alpha   90.00
_cell.angle_beta   90.00
_cell.angle_gamma   90.00
#
_symmetry.space_group_name_H-M   'P 1'
#
loop_
_entity.id
_entity.type
_entity.pdbx_description
1 polymer ?
#
loop_
_entity_poly.entity_id
_entity_poly.type
_entity_poly.pdbx_seq_one_letter_code
_entity_poly.pdbx_strand_id
1 'polypeptide(L)'
;MPEDLARFTPVDENQEILELMAEVRAYFEIASKRIVDLVMFAIDQHFLYEFSAALHQALYEKLGLHEPNARERCEGYLVEDPRIVAERSELLARKGQLESILGDLDK
;
A
#
# COMPACT_ATOMS: atom_id res chain seq x y z
N MET A 1 45.53 23.24 -41.44
CA MET A 1 46.22 23.26 -40.15
C MET A 1 45.22 23.73 -39.08
N PRO A 2 44.40 22.83 -38.52
CA PRO A 2 43.46 23.17 -37.43
C PRO A 2 44.14 23.30 -36.07
N GLU A 3 45.39 22.85 -35.96
CA GLU A 3 46.14 22.68 -34.71
C GLU A 3 46.55 23.99 -34.02
N ASP A 4 46.59 25.11 -34.76
CA ASP A 4 47.00 26.41 -34.21
C ASP A 4 45.86 27.21 -33.56
N LEU A 5 44.58 26.86 -33.79
CA LEU A 5 43.46 27.59 -33.18
C LEU A 5 43.34 27.34 -31.67
N ALA A 6 43.75 26.16 -31.19
CA ALA A 6 43.75 25.83 -29.77
C ALA A 6 44.74 26.67 -28.94
N ARG A 7 45.74 27.28 -29.61
CA ARG A 7 46.80 28.08 -28.98
C ARG A 7 46.39 29.54 -28.71
N PHE A 8 45.27 29.98 -29.26
CA PHE A 8 44.75 31.36 -29.16
C PHE A 8 43.46 31.48 -28.35
N THR A 9 42.88 30.38 -27.89
CA THR A 9 41.80 30.42 -26.91
C THR A 9 42.38 30.83 -25.56
N PRO A 10 42.00 31.98 -24.97
CA PRO A 10 42.38 32.30 -23.60
C PRO A 10 41.90 31.16 -22.70
N VAL A 11 42.76 30.73 -21.78
CA VAL A 11 42.35 29.81 -20.70
C VAL A 11 41.18 30.50 -20.00
N ASP A 12 40.01 29.86 -20.00
CA ASP A 12 38.85 30.41 -19.32
C ASP A 12 39.20 30.50 -17.83
N GLU A 13 39.25 31.73 -17.30
CA GLU A 13 39.57 32.00 -15.89
C GLU A 13 38.60 31.28 -14.94
N ASN A 14 37.43 30.85 -15.44
CA ASN A 14 36.41 30.13 -14.70
C ASN A 14 36.41 28.61 -14.97
N GLN A 15 37.37 28.07 -15.74
CA GLN A 15 37.40 26.64 -16.09
C GLN A 15 37.35 25.74 -14.85
N GLU A 16 38.12 26.07 -13.81
CA GLU A 16 38.11 25.32 -12.53
C GLU A 16 36.74 25.37 -11.85
N ILE A 17 36.05 26.52 -11.93
CA ILE A 17 34.72 26.71 -11.36
C ILE A 17 33.69 25.90 -12.14
N LEU A 18 33.78 25.87 -13.47
CA LEU A 18 32.89 25.09 -14.34
C LEU A 18 33.07 23.59 -14.13
N GLU A 19 34.31 23.12 -13.96
CA GLU A 19 34.62 21.73 -13.63
C GLU A 19 34.03 21.34 -12.27
N LEU A 20 34.23 22.18 -11.25
CA LEU A 20 33.63 21.96 -9.93
C LEU A 20 32.09 21.91 -10.00
N MET A 21 31.46 22.83 -10.73
CA MET A 21 30.01 22.83 -10.92
C MET A 21 29.53 21.57 -11.65
N ALA A 22 30.28 21.09 -12.64
CA ALA A 22 29.97 19.87 -13.37
C ALA A 22 30.07 18.64 -12.45
N GLU A 23 31.12 18.55 -11.63
CA GLU A 23 31.31 17.47 -10.66
C GLU A 23 30.21 17.44 -9.60
N VAL A 24 29.89 18.60 -9.01
CA VAL A 24 28.81 18.71 -8.02
C VAL A 24 27.48 18.29 -8.64
N ARG A 25 27.17 18.76 -9.86
CA ARG A 25 25.95 18.38 -10.57
C ARG A 25 25.89 16.87 -10.84
N ALA A 26 26.98 16.28 -11.33
CA ALA A 26 27.06 14.85 -11.59
C ALA A 26 26.84 14.03 -10.31
N TYR A 27 27.44 14.46 -9.20
CA TYR A 27 27.22 13.84 -7.90
C TYR A 27 25.74 13.90 -7.48
N PHE A 28 25.12 15.08 -7.54
CA PHE A 28 23.70 15.24 -7.17
C PHE A 28 22.76 14.42 -8.05
N GLU A 29 23.04 14.32 -9.34
CA GLU A 29 22.22 13.53 -10.26
C GLU A 29 22.24 12.04 -9.89
N ILE A 30 23.39 11.49 -9.52
CA ILE A 30 23.51 10.09 -9.12
C ILE A 30 22.95 9.88 -7.70
N ALA A 31 23.25 10.79 -6.77
CA ALA A 31 22.82 10.69 -5.38
C ALA A 31 21.29 10.76 -5.25
N SER A 32 20.64 11.66 -5.99
CA SER A 32 19.17 11.80 -5.97
C SER A 32 18.47 10.52 -6.43
N LYS A 33 18.93 9.89 -7.53
CA LYS A 33 18.39 8.62 -8.02
C LYS A 33 18.52 7.51 -6.97
N ARG A 34 19.69 7.40 -6.34
CA ARG A 34 19.93 6.41 -5.25
C ARG A 34 19.01 6.63 -4.05
N ILE A 35 18.78 7.88 -3.65
CA ILE A 35 17.88 8.18 -2.52
C ILE A 35 16.47 7.72 -2.86
N VAL A 36 15.99 8.04 -4.07
CA VAL A 36 14.65 7.61 -4.52
C VAL A 36 14.55 6.08 -4.48
N ASP A 37 15.52 5.37 -5.06
CA ASP A 37 15.51 3.90 -5.09
C ASP A 37 15.54 3.29 -3.68
N LEU A 38 16.37 3.82 -2.78
CA LEU A 38 16.49 3.34 -1.40
C LEU A 38 15.23 3.60 -0.58
N VAL A 39 14.60 4.77 -0.74
CA VAL A 39 13.35 5.10 -0.04
C VAL A 39 12.23 4.20 -0.53
N MET A 40 12.10 4.01 -1.84
CA MET A 40 11.10 3.10 -2.39
C MET A 40 11.33 1.66 -1.92
N PHE A 41 12.57 1.18 -1.95
CA PHE A 41 12.91 -0.15 -1.45
C PHE A 41 12.59 -0.33 0.04
N ALA A 42 12.89 0.67 0.88
CA ALA A 42 12.59 0.63 2.30
C ALA A 42 11.07 0.59 2.57
N ILE A 43 10.28 1.34 1.80
CA ILE A 43 8.81 1.29 1.88
C ILE A 43 8.32 -0.12 1.52
N ASP A 44 8.79 -0.69 0.42
CA ASP A 44 8.38 -2.03 0.00
C ASP A 44 8.75 -3.09 1.05
N GLN A 45 9.97 -3.07 1.58
CA GLN A 45 10.41 -4.01 2.60
C GLN A 45 9.58 -3.90 3.89
N HIS A 46 9.52 -2.71 4.48
CA HIS A 46 8.92 -2.56 5.80
C HIS A 46 7.39 -2.50 5.75
N PHE A 47 6.83 -1.77 4.80
CA PHE A 47 5.39 -1.49 4.78
C PHE A 47 4.58 -2.53 4.01
N LEU A 48 5.18 -3.20 3.01
CA LEU A 48 4.48 -4.23 2.25
C LEU A 48 4.87 -5.63 2.73
N TYR A 49 6.15 -6.00 2.62
CA TYR A 49 6.58 -7.38 2.85
C TYR A 49 6.56 -7.76 4.33
N GLU A 50 7.24 -6.98 5.19
CA GLU A 50 7.28 -7.25 6.63
C GLU A 50 5.89 -7.13 7.27
N PHE A 51 5.12 -6.10 6.90
CA PHE A 51 3.75 -5.95 7.35
C PHE A 51 2.89 -7.16 6.97
N SER A 52 2.93 -7.60 5.72
CA SER A 52 2.16 -8.76 5.24
C SER A 52 2.56 -10.04 5.98
N ALA A 53 3.87 -10.25 6.20
CA ALA A 53 4.37 -11.38 6.96
C ALA A 53 3.91 -11.36 8.43
N ALA A 54 3.87 -10.18 9.05
CA ALA A 54 3.44 -10.01 10.43
C ALA A 54 1.91 -10.02 10.62
N LEU A 55 1.14 -9.68 9.60
CA LEU A 55 -0.30 -9.49 9.68
C LEU A 55 -1.03 -10.73 10.18
N HIS A 56 -0.67 -11.92 9.67
CA HIS A 56 -1.32 -13.16 10.07
C HIS A 56 -1.12 -13.46 11.55
N GLN A 57 0.12 -13.35 12.04
CA GLN A 57 0.44 -13.56 13.45
C GLN A 57 -0.28 -12.53 14.33
N ALA A 58 -0.28 -11.26 13.91
CA ALA A 58 -0.97 -10.20 14.63
C ALA A 58 -2.48 -10.48 14.73
N LEU A 59 -3.13 -10.91 13.65
CA LEU A 59 -4.55 -11.28 13.68
C LEU A 59 -4.80 -12.50 14.58
N TYR A 60 -3.96 -13.54 14.49
CA TYR A 60 -4.09 -14.74 15.32
C TYR A 60 -4.00 -14.41 16.82
N GLU A 61 -3.03 -13.58 17.20
CA GLU A 61 -2.84 -13.15 18.59
C GLU A 61 -3.92 -12.17 19.04
N LYS A 62 -4.18 -11.11 18.26
CA LYS A 62 -5.03 -9.99 18.70
C LYS A 62 -6.51 -10.30 18.63
N LEU A 63 -6.97 -11.16 17.70
CA LEU A 63 -8.36 -11.61 17.72
C LEU A 63 -8.61 -12.54 18.93
N GLY A 64 -7.57 -13.21 19.43
CA GLY A 64 -7.67 -14.07 20.61
C GLY A 64 -8.57 -15.29 20.40
N LEU A 65 -8.78 -15.75 19.18
CA LEU A 65 -9.74 -16.84 18.90
C LEU A 65 -9.30 -18.20 19.49
N HIS A 66 -8.09 -18.29 20.02
CA HIS A 66 -7.51 -19.48 20.63
C HIS A 66 -7.59 -19.50 22.17
N GLU A 67 -7.98 -18.41 22.83
CA GLU A 67 -8.03 -18.36 24.30
C GLU A 67 -9.40 -18.82 24.86
N PRO A 68 -9.52 -19.12 26.17
CA PRO A 68 -10.75 -19.70 26.75
C PRO A 68 -12.03 -18.90 26.53
N ASN A 69 -11.94 -17.57 26.42
CA ASN A 69 -13.05 -16.64 26.17
C ASN A 69 -13.28 -16.37 24.67
N ALA A 70 -12.73 -17.18 23.76
CA ALA A 70 -12.89 -17.00 22.32
C ALA A 70 -14.36 -16.92 21.88
N ARG A 71 -15.25 -17.70 22.50
CA ARG A 71 -16.68 -17.70 22.17
C ARG A 71 -17.33 -16.32 22.39
N GLU A 72 -17.12 -15.73 23.57
CA GLU A 72 -17.68 -14.41 23.91
C GLU A 72 -17.14 -13.33 22.97
N ARG A 73 -15.85 -13.39 22.62
CA ARG A 73 -15.25 -12.47 21.64
C ARG A 73 -15.85 -12.64 20.25
N CYS A 74 -16.00 -13.87 19.77
CA CYS A 74 -16.65 -14.14 18.49
C CYS A 74 -18.08 -13.60 18.45
N GLU A 75 -18.85 -13.77 19.53
CA GLU A 75 -20.19 -13.22 19.65
C GLU A 75 -20.16 -11.69 19.52
N GLY A 76 -19.18 -11.01 20.14
CA GLY A 76 -18.96 -9.57 19.98
C GLY A 76 -18.54 -9.13 18.56
N TYR A 77 -17.63 -9.86 17.91
CA TYR A 77 -17.16 -9.54 16.56
C TYR A 77 -18.22 -9.77 15.47
N LEU A 78 -19.17 -10.67 15.71
CA LEU A 78 -20.24 -11.02 14.78
C LEU A 78 -21.52 -10.21 14.99
N VAL A 79 -21.53 -9.23 15.91
CA VAL A 79 -22.68 -8.33 16.07
C VAL A 79 -22.83 -7.48 14.81
N GLU A 80 -23.89 -7.77 14.06
CA GLU A 80 -24.28 -7.00 12.87
C GLU A 80 -24.91 -5.66 13.26
N ASP A 81 -24.85 -4.69 12.33
CA ASP A 81 -25.57 -3.43 12.48
C ASP A 81 -27.09 -3.70 12.61
N PRO A 82 -27.80 -3.11 13.60
CA PRO A 82 -29.23 -3.33 13.79
C PRO A 82 -30.09 -3.08 12.55
N ARG A 83 -29.67 -2.16 11.67
CA ARG A 83 -30.37 -1.86 10.40
C ARG A 83 -30.28 -3.03 9.44
N ILE A 84 -29.10 -3.65 9.32
CA ILE A 84 -28.88 -4.83 8.47
C ILE A 84 -29.71 -6.01 9.00
N VAL A 85 -29.75 -6.21 10.32
CA VAL A 85 -30.57 -7.25 10.93
C VAL A 85 -32.06 -7.05 10.63
N ALA A 86 -32.56 -5.82 10.77
CA ALA A 86 -33.94 -5.47 10.47
C ALA A 86 -34.27 -5.70 8.99
N GLU A 87 -33.44 -5.19 8.08
CA GLU A 87 -33.60 -5.36 6.64
C GLU A 87 -33.59 -6.85 6.24
N ARG A 88 -32.61 -7.62 6.74
CA ARG A 88 -32.54 -9.07 6.51
C ARG A 88 -33.82 -9.77 6.98
N SER A 89 -34.33 -9.40 8.15
CA SER A 89 -35.55 -10.01 8.70
C SER A 89 -36.78 -9.73 7.84
N GLU A 90 -36.92 -8.50 7.34
CA GLU A 90 -38.02 -8.11 6.45
C GLU A 90 -37.94 -8.85 5.11
N LEU A 91 -36.76 -8.88 4.49
CA LEU A 91 -36.55 -9.54 3.22
C LEU A 91 -36.78 -11.06 3.31
N LEU A 92 -36.33 -11.70 4.38
CA LEU A 92 -36.58 -13.13 4.61
C LEU A 92 -38.07 -13.42 4.81
N ALA A 93 -38.79 -12.57 5.55
CA ALA A 93 -40.23 -12.72 5.74
C ALA A 93 -40.98 -12.58 4.41
N ARG A 94 -40.64 -11.56 3.61
CA ARG A 94 -41.25 -11.33 2.30
C ARG A 94 -40.94 -12.47 1.33
N LYS A 95 -39.70 -12.96 1.32
CA LYS A 95 -39.30 -14.12 0.52
C LYS A 95 -40.15 -15.35 0.88
N GLY A 96 -40.28 -15.67 2.16
CA GLY A 96 -41.08 -16.83 2.60
C GLY A 96 -42.56 -16.72 2.20
N GLN A 97 -43.13 -15.51 2.25
CA GLN A 97 -44.50 -15.28 1.76
C GLN A 97 -44.62 -15.55 0.25
N LEU A 98 -43.67 -15.04 -0.55
CA LEU A 98 -43.68 -15.23 -2.00
C LEU A 98 -43.46 -16.71 -2.38
N GLU A 99 -42.57 -17.42 -1.70
CA GLU A 99 -42.33 -18.85 -1.92
C GLU A 99 -43.55 -19.70 -1.57
N SER A 100 -44.28 -19.35 -0.50
CA SER A 100 -45.54 -20.02 -0.16
C SER A 100 -46.59 -19.83 -1.25
N ILE A 101 -46.77 -18.59 -1.74
CA ILE A 101 -47.74 -18.28 -2.81
C ILE A 101 -47.38 -19.05 -4.09
N LEU A 102 -46.10 -19.09 -4.45
CA LEU A 102 -45.63 -19.84 -5.62
C LEU A 102 -45.92 -21.34 -5.48
N GLY A 103 -45.60 -21.92 -4.33
CA GLY A 103 -45.87 -23.35 -4.07
C GLY A 103 -47.35 -23.72 -4.04
N ASP A 104 -48.25 -22.76 -3.85
CA ASP A 104 -49.70 -22.96 -3.96
C ASP A 104 -50.22 -22.78 -5.39
N LEU A 105 -49.51 -22.03 -6.24
CA LEU A 105 -49.83 -21.88 -7.67
C LEU A 105 -49.37 -23.08 -8.52
N ASP A 106 -48.35 -23.80 -8.06
CA ASP A 106 -47.81 -25.00 -8.73
C ASP A 106 -48.56 -26.30 -8.35
N LYS A 107 -49.63 -26.22 -7.55
CA LYS A 107 -50.53 -27.35 -7.16
C LYS A 107 -51.81 -27.34 -7.99
#